data_AF-A0A8D9LVM4-F1
#
_entry.id   AF-A0A8D9LVM4-F1
#
_cell.length_a   1.000
_cell.length_b   1.000
_cell.length_c   1.000
_cell.angle_alpha   90.00
_cell.angle_beta   90.00
_cell.angle_gamma   90.00
#
_symmetry.space_group_name_H-M   'P 1'
#
loop_
_entity.id
_entity.type
_entity.pdbx_description
1 polymer ?
#
loop_
_entity_poly.entity_id
_entity_poly.type
_entity_poly.pdbx_seq_one_letter_code
_entity_poly.pdbx_strand_id
1 'polypeptide(L)'
;MCAAYSESIRPIDELLEASEIPPHVVAYKCFPPDVKRGAGRPVKRRYECFGEQATAQKKARKQACSRCHRSGHNRASCDFGI
;
A
#
# COMPACT_ATOMS: atom_id res chain seq x y z
N MET A 1 28.93 -24.37 44.47
CA MET A 1 28.52 -23.61 43.27
C MET A 1 28.69 -24.53 42.07
N CYS A 2 27.60 -24.86 41.38
CA CYS A 2 27.59 -25.87 40.31
C CYS A 2 28.16 -25.30 39.01
N ALA A 3 29.25 -25.90 38.51
CA ALA A 3 29.95 -25.54 37.29
C ALA A 3 29.31 -26.15 36.00
N ALA A 4 28.05 -26.56 36.06
CA ALA A 4 27.41 -27.40 35.04
C ALA A 4 27.25 -26.75 33.65
N TYR A 5 27.62 -25.47 33.49
CA TYR A 5 27.56 -24.71 32.24
C TYR A 5 28.71 -23.72 32.08
N SER A 6 29.87 -23.96 32.72
CA SER A 6 31.04 -23.06 32.56
C SER A 6 31.67 -23.15 31.17
N GLU A 7 31.40 -24.23 30.45
CA GLU A 7 31.92 -24.47 29.10
C GLU A 7 30.78 -24.55 28.08
N SER A 8 31.10 -24.27 26.81
CA SER A 8 30.13 -24.39 25.73
C SER A 8 29.73 -25.85 25.57
N ILE A 9 28.43 -26.15 25.71
CA ILE A 9 27.87 -27.49 25.51
C ILE A 9 28.10 -27.98 24.06
N ARG A 10 28.30 -27.05 23.13
CA ARG A 10 28.72 -27.32 21.74
C ARG A 10 29.92 -26.45 21.42
N PRO A 11 31.16 -26.95 21.56
CA PRO A 11 32.34 -26.20 21.15
C PRO A 11 32.23 -25.87 19.65
N ILE A 12 32.58 -24.63 19.29
CA ILE A 12 32.48 -24.09 17.92
C ILE A 12 33.59 -24.66 17.01
N ASP A 13 34.43 -25.57 17.50
CA ASP A 13 35.58 -26.10 16.78
C ASP A 13 35.21 -26.73 15.42
N GLU A 14 34.02 -27.36 15.31
CA GLU A 14 33.49 -27.91 14.05
C GLU A 14 33.08 -26.83 13.03
N LEU A 15 32.84 -25.58 13.46
CA LEU A 15 32.49 -24.46 12.57
C LEU A 15 33.72 -23.69 12.07
N LEU A 16 34.90 -23.86 12.69
CA LEU A 16 36.15 -23.36 12.10
C LEU A 16 36.61 -24.25 10.93
N GLU A 17 36.27 -25.54 10.95
CA GLU A 17 36.52 -26.49 9.84
C GLU A 17 35.51 -26.39 8.69
N ALA A 18 34.50 -25.50 8.78
CA ALA A 18 33.76 -25.03 7.60
C ALA A 18 34.61 -24.01 6.80
N SER A 19 35.86 -24.36 6.53
CA SER A 19 36.89 -23.40 6.08
C SER A 19 36.82 -23.04 4.60
N GLU A 20 35.97 -23.66 3.80
CA GLU A 20 35.84 -23.27 2.39
C GLU A 20 34.38 -23.26 1.95
N ILE A 21 33.83 -22.06 1.80
CA ILE A 21 32.57 -21.85 1.10
C ILE A 21 32.75 -22.42 -0.31
N PRO A 22 31.92 -23.38 -0.75
CA PRO A 22 32.07 -23.98 -2.06
C PRO A 22 32.17 -22.92 -3.17
N PRO A 23 33.04 -23.10 -4.17
CA PRO A 23 33.32 -22.06 -5.17
C PRO A 23 32.08 -21.63 -5.95
N HIS A 24 31.10 -22.53 -6.11
CA HIS A 24 29.83 -22.21 -6.76
C HIS A 24 28.96 -21.22 -5.96
N VAL A 25 29.07 -21.18 -4.63
CA VAL A 25 28.37 -20.23 -3.76
C VAL A 25 29.05 -18.87 -3.79
N VAL A 26 30.39 -18.84 -3.74
CA VAL A 26 31.18 -17.60 -3.87
C VAL A 26 30.97 -16.96 -5.25
N ALA A 27 30.87 -17.77 -6.30
CA ALA A 27 30.59 -17.31 -7.66
C ALA A 27 29.11 -16.97 -7.91
N TYR A 28 28.20 -17.33 -6.99
CA TYR A 28 26.77 -17.12 -7.18
C TYR A 28 26.42 -15.63 -7.10
N LYS A 29 25.77 -15.12 -8.15
CA LYS A 29 25.23 -13.75 -8.19
C LYS A 29 23.72 -13.80 -7.95
N CYS A 30 23.27 -13.22 -6.85
CA CYS A 30 21.84 -13.01 -6.58
C CYS A 30 21.30 -11.92 -7.51
N PHE A 31 20.58 -12.33 -8.56
CA PHE A 31 19.85 -11.39 -9.41
C PHE A 31 18.53 -10.97 -8.75
N PRO A 32 18.00 -9.77 -9.08
CA PRO A 32 16.64 -9.44 -8.72
C PRO A 32 15.69 -10.51 -9.28
N PRO A 33 14.61 -10.82 -8.57
CA PRO A 33 13.67 -11.85 -9.00
C PRO A 33 13.07 -11.45 -10.34
N ASP A 34 12.99 -12.39 -11.28
CA ASP A 34 12.45 -12.20 -12.63
C ASP A 34 10.91 -12.14 -12.66
N VAL A 35 10.31 -11.63 -11.59
CA VAL A 35 8.86 -11.54 -11.44
C VAL A 35 8.46 -10.09 -11.22
N LYS A 36 7.46 -9.65 -11.98
CA LYS A 36 6.80 -8.37 -11.72
C LYS A 36 6.11 -8.45 -10.36
N ARG A 37 6.31 -7.45 -9.51
CA ARG A 37 5.50 -7.29 -8.31
C ARG A 37 4.04 -7.18 -8.73
N GLY A 38 3.17 -7.98 -8.13
CA GLY A 38 1.73 -7.90 -8.37
C GLY A 38 1.18 -6.52 -7.99
N ALA A 39 -0.05 -6.22 -8.40
CA ALA A 39 -0.73 -4.92 -8.19
C ALA A 39 -0.92 -4.51 -6.71
N GLY A 40 -0.44 -5.32 -5.75
CA GLY A 40 -0.61 -5.10 -4.34
C GLY A 40 -2.07 -5.22 -3.90
N ARG A 41 -2.32 -4.87 -2.64
CA ARG A 41 -3.68 -4.82 -2.10
C ARG A 41 -4.36 -3.55 -2.63
N PRO A 42 -5.61 -3.63 -3.13
CA PRO A 42 -6.38 -2.44 -3.46
C PRO A 42 -6.50 -1.49 -2.26
N VAL A 43 -6.39 -0.19 -2.53
CA VAL A 43 -6.61 0.85 -1.51
C VAL A 43 -8.05 0.80 -1.01
N LYS A 44 -8.27 1.06 0.29
CA LYS A 44 -9.62 1.01 0.89
C LYS A 44 -10.56 2.07 0.32
N ARG A 45 -10.03 3.23 -0.07
CA ARG A 45 -10.77 4.35 -0.67
C ARG A 45 -9.97 4.92 -1.85
N ARG A 46 -10.69 5.43 -2.86
CA ARG A 46 -10.11 6.17 -3.98
C ARG A 46 -9.43 7.45 -3.46
N TYR A 47 -8.33 7.84 -4.09
CA TYR A 47 -7.71 9.16 -3.89
C TYR A 47 -8.59 10.26 -4.47
N GLU A 48 -8.86 11.29 -3.67
CA GLU A 48 -9.58 12.47 -4.12
C GLU A 48 -8.70 13.32 -5.04
N CYS A 49 -9.27 13.86 -6.11
CA CYS A 49 -8.55 14.80 -6.96
C CYS A 49 -8.43 16.17 -6.30
N PHE A 50 -7.57 17.05 -6.83
CA PHE A 50 -7.37 18.39 -6.26
C PHE A 50 -8.68 19.18 -6.14
N GLY A 51 -9.57 19.10 -7.13
CA GLY A 51 -10.87 19.77 -7.10
C GLY A 51 -11.80 19.23 -6.00
N GLU A 52 -11.79 17.91 -5.79
CA GLU A 52 -12.55 17.26 -4.72
C GLU A 52 -11.99 17.68 -3.35
N GLN A 53 -10.67 17.65 -3.16
CA GLN A 53 -10.04 18.11 -1.91
C GLN A 53 -10.32 19.59 -1.64
N ALA A 54 -10.22 20.46 -2.65
CA ALA A 54 -10.46 21.89 -2.54
C ALA A 54 -11.93 22.25 -2.25
N THR A 55 -12.87 21.34 -2.54
CA THR A 55 -14.30 21.53 -2.31
C THR A 55 -14.85 20.64 -1.19
N ALA A 56 -14.07 19.71 -0.66
CA ALA A 56 -14.48 18.78 0.41
C ALA A 56 -14.99 19.51 1.66
N GLN A 57 -14.35 20.63 2.01
CA GLN A 57 -14.75 21.46 3.15
C GLN A 57 -15.82 22.50 2.80
N LYS A 58 -16.13 22.69 1.52
CA LYS A 58 -17.09 23.70 1.07
C LYS A 58 -18.48 23.07 1.06
N LYS A 59 -19.45 23.74 1.69
CA LYS A 59 -20.84 23.34 1.63
C LYS A 59 -21.30 23.36 0.16
N ALA A 60 -21.80 22.23 -0.33
CA ALA A 60 -22.38 22.15 -1.67
C ALA A 60 -23.46 23.23 -1.82
N ARG A 61 -23.34 24.06 -2.87
CA ARG A 61 -24.36 25.06 -3.18
C ARG A 61 -25.66 24.33 -3.49
N LYS A 62 -26.75 24.71 -2.83
CA LYS A 62 -28.10 24.26 -3.20
C LYS A 62 -28.36 24.73 -4.63
N GLN A 63 -28.47 23.79 -5.56
CA GLN A 63 -28.78 24.08 -6.95
C GLN A 63 -30.29 24.35 -7.04
N ALA A 64 -30.65 25.49 -7.61
CA ALA A 64 -32.03 25.81 -7.96
C ALA A 64 -32.21 25.59 -9.47
N CYS A 65 -33.39 25.13 -9.87
CA CYS A 65 -33.75 25.00 -11.26
C CYS A 65 -33.63 26.37 -11.96
N SER A 66 -32.90 26.45 -13.07
CA SER A 66 -32.74 27.71 -13.81
C SER A 66 -34.01 28.15 -14.55
N ARG A 67 -35.05 27.30 -14.60
CA ARG A 67 -36.34 27.59 -15.24
C ARG A 67 -37.38 28.14 -14.25
N CYS A 68 -37.57 27.48 -13.11
CA CYS A 68 -38.59 27.87 -12.13
C CYS A 68 -38.02 28.37 -10.79
N HIS A 69 -36.69 28.41 -10.65
CA HIS A 69 -35.98 28.86 -9.45
C HIS A 69 -36.30 28.10 -8.15
N ARG A 70 -36.97 26.94 -8.23
CA ARG A 70 -37.23 26.04 -7.10
C ARG A 70 -36.13 24.98 -6.97
N SER A 71 -35.96 24.44 -5.77
CA SER A 71 -35.02 23.34 -5.51
C SER A 71 -35.73 21.98 -5.57
N GLY A 72 -34.95 20.89 -5.65
CA GLY A 72 -35.47 19.51 -5.69
C GLY A 72 -35.55 18.89 -7.08
N HIS A 73 -35.30 19.67 -8.14
CA HIS A 73 -35.23 19.17 -9.52
C HIS A 73 -34.25 20.02 -10.33
N ASN A 74 -33.81 19.49 -11.48
CA ASN A 74 -32.96 20.21 -12.43
C ASN A 74 -33.80 20.76 -13.59
N ARG A 75 -33.20 21.55 -14.49
CA ARG A 75 -33.91 22.10 -15.65
C ARG A 75 -34.50 21.00 -16.55
N ALA A 76 -33.84 19.85 -16.65
CA ALA A 76 -34.25 18.75 -17.53
C ALA A 76 -35.52 18.04 -17.04
N SER A 77 -35.70 17.94 -15.72
CA SER A 77 -36.88 17.35 -15.09
C SER A 77 -37.86 18.41 -14.56
N CYS A 78 -37.80 19.63 -15.09
CA CYS A 78 -38.67 20.73 -14.66
C CYS A 78 -40.01 20.63 -15.36
N ASP A 79 -41.08 20.60 -14.57
CA ASP A 79 -42.48 20.58 -15.00
C ASP A 79 -43.04 21.99 -15.29
N PHE A 80 -42.30 23.04 -14.94
CA PHE A 80 -42.76 24.42 -15.08
C PHE A 80 -42.83 24.82 -16.55
N GLY A 81 -44.03 24.84 -17.12
CA GLY A 81 -44.25 25.17 -18.53
C GLY A 81 -43.77 24.10 -19.50
N ILE A 82 -43.83 22.82 -19.09
CA ILE A 82 -44.27 21.77 -20.02
C ILE A 82 -45.74 22.03 -20.33
#